data_AF-A0A7S2YHE0-F1
#
_entry.id   AF-A0A7S2YHE0-F1
#
_cell.length_a   1.000
_cell.length_b   1.000
_cell.length_c   1.000
_cell.angle_alpha   90.00
_cell.angle_beta   90.00
_cell.angle_gamma   90.00
#
_symmetry.space_group_name_H-M   'P 1'
#
loop_
_entity.id
_entity.type
_entity.pdbx_description
1 polymer ?
#
loop_
_entity_poly.entity_id
_entity_poly.type
_entity_poly.pdbx_seq_one_letter_code
_entity_poly.pdbx_strand_id
1 'polypeptide(L)'
;MKPAWDQLGDEYAGSSSVLIADADCTAEAEELCQKFGIQGYPTIKYFVDGDMEGEDYQMGRDIDSLQSFVETKLVVKCNITDPKDCSDKEKGYIEKMKAKSADDLKAQIIRLDGMKGSSMKPELKQWLMQRLRILNSLIAGNDEL
;
A
#
# COMPACT_ATOMS: atom_id res chain seq x y z
N MET A 1 -10.41 -7.15 -16.79
CA MET A 1 -10.15 -6.57 -15.46
C MET A 1 -9.78 -7.62 -14.43
N LYS A 2 -10.57 -8.69 -14.26
CA LYS A 2 -10.35 -9.70 -13.21
C LYS A 2 -8.89 -10.13 -12.97
N PRO A 3 -8.07 -10.49 -13.98
CA PRO A 3 -6.68 -10.86 -13.73
C PRO A 3 -5.83 -9.76 -13.07
N ALA A 4 -6.01 -8.51 -13.48
CA ALA A 4 -5.31 -7.37 -12.88
C ALA A 4 -5.82 -7.06 -11.46
N TRP A 5 -7.13 -7.24 -11.22
CA TRP A 5 -7.73 -7.06 -9.91
C TRP A 5 -7.28 -8.13 -8.91
N ASP A 6 -7.26 -9.40 -9.34
CA ASP A 6 -6.78 -10.52 -8.52
C ASP A 6 -5.30 -10.31 -8.16
N GLN A 7 -4.47 -9.92 -9.14
CA GLN A 7 -3.06 -9.59 -8.89
C GLN A 7 -2.90 -8.42 -7.91
N LEU A 8 -3.69 -7.35 -8.06
CA LEU A 8 -3.67 -6.23 -7.13
C LEU A 8 -4.06 -6.68 -5.71
N GLY A 9 -5.08 -7.53 -5.60
CA GLY A 9 -5.50 -8.13 -4.33
C GLY A 9 -4.36 -8.90 -3.67
N ASP A 10 -3.68 -9.76 -4.41
CA ASP A 10 -2.52 -10.51 -3.91
C ASP A 10 -1.39 -9.58 -3.42
N GLU A 11 -1.13 -8.49 -4.14
CA GLU A 11 -0.09 -7.52 -3.80
C GLU A 11 -0.36 -6.72 -2.53
N TYR A 12 -1.64 -6.49 -2.22
CA TYR A 12 -2.07 -5.73 -1.05
C TYR A 12 -2.66 -6.59 0.06
N ALA A 13 -2.67 -7.92 -0.07
CA ALA A 13 -3.23 -8.85 0.91
C ALA A 13 -2.60 -8.71 2.33
N GLY A 14 -1.34 -8.27 2.40
CA GLY A 14 -0.63 -8.01 3.65
C GLY A 14 -0.58 -6.54 4.07
N SER A 15 -1.30 -5.66 3.37
CA SER A 15 -1.27 -4.23 3.61
C SER A 15 -1.98 -3.87 4.90
N SER A 16 -1.35 -3.03 5.72
CA SER A 16 -1.99 -2.44 6.89
C SER A 16 -2.84 -1.20 6.58
N SER A 17 -2.78 -0.69 5.34
CA SER A 17 -3.41 0.58 4.96
C SER A 17 -4.35 0.50 3.77
N VAL A 18 -4.36 -0.61 3.04
CA VAL A 18 -5.17 -0.78 1.83
C VAL A 18 -5.83 -2.14 1.86
N LEU A 19 -7.15 -2.17 1.68
CA LEU A 19 -7.90 -3.39 1.45
C LEU A 19 -8.40 -3.39 0.01
N ILE A 20 -8.10 -4.47 -0.72
CA ILE A 20 -8.69 -4.75 -2.03
C ILE A 20 -9.73 -5.84 -1.82
N ALA A 21 -10.99 -5.55 -2.16
CA ALA A 21 -12.11 -6.46 -1.95
C ALA A 21 -13.01 -6.50 -3.19
N ASP A 22 -13.70 -7.62 -3.36
CA ASP A 22 -14.83 -7.76 -4.26
C ASP A 22 -16.14 -7.81 -3.49
N ALA A 23 -17.23 -7.48 -4.19
CA ALA A 23 -18.59 -7.52 -3.68
C ALA A 23 -19.48 -8.08 -4.78
N ASP A 24 -20.10 -9.24 -4.53
CA ASP A 24 -21.04 -9.83 -5.48
C ASP A 24 -22.42 -9.17 -5.33
N CYS A 25 -22.65 -8.15 -6.16
CA CYS A 25 -23.90 -7.43 -6.24
C CYS A 25 -25.08 -8.28 -6.76
N THR A 26 -24.84 -9.52 -7.20
CA THR A 26 -25.88 -10.47 -7.62
C THR A 26 -26.21 -11.50 -6.54
N ALA A 27 -25.52 -11.43 -5.39
CA ALA A 27 -25.68 -12.31 -4.25
C ALA A 27 -25.67 -11.51 -2.93
N GLU A 28 -24.73 -11.77 -2.03
CA GLU A 28 -24.71 -11.23 -0.66
C GLU A 28 -24.56 -9.70 -0.58
N ALA A 29 -24.06 -9.04 -1.62
CA ALA A 29 -23.80 -7.61 -1.61
C ALA A 29 -24.86 -6.78 -2.37
N GLU A 30 -26.02 -7.35 -2.72
CA GLU A 30 -27.05 -6.64 -3.48
C GLU A 30 -27.45 -5.30 -2.83
N GLU A 31 -27.80 -5.30 -1.54
CA GLU A 31 -28.19 -4.08 -0.80
C GLU A 31 -27.06 -3.04 -0.76
N LEU A 32 -25.81 -3.49 -0.62
CA LEU A 32 -24.62 -2.63 -0.62
C LEU A 32 -24.47 -1.94 -1.98
N CYS A 33 -24.62 -2.70 -3.06
CA CYS A 33 -24.48 -2.19 -4.41
C CYS A 33 -25.62 -1.24 -4.80
N GLN A 34 -26.85 -1.51 -4.34
CA GLN A 34 -27.97 -0.58 -4.48
C GLN A 34 -27.71 0.73 -3.74
N LYS A 35 -27.24 0.67 -2.48
CA LYS A 35 -26.88 1.84 -1.67
C LYS A 35 -25.87 2.73 -2.39
N PHE A 36 -24.86 2.13 -3.00
CA PHE A 36 -23.82 2.85 -3.72
C PHE A 36 -24.14 3.14 -5.20
N GLY A 37 -25.39 2.89 -5.63
CA GLY A 37 -25.86 3.23 -6.97
C GLY A 37 -25.15 2.47 -8.10
N ILE A 38 -24.69 1.24 -7.85
CA ILE A 38 -23.99 0.43 -8.86
C ILE A 38 -24.99 -0.06 -9.91
N GLN A 39 -24.88 0.45 -11.14
CA GLN A 39 -25.80 0.14 -12.25
C GLN A 39 -25.21 -0.80 -13.32
N GLY A 40 -23.92 -1.09 -13.24
CA GLY A 40 -23.24 -1.95 -14.21
C GLY A 40 -21.94 -2.53 -13.66
N TYR A 41 -21.53 -3.68 -14.20
CA TYR A 41 -20.34 -4.40 -13.74
C TYR A 41 -19.29 -4.53 -14.85
N PRO A 42 -17.99 -4.48 -14.51
CA PRO A 42 -17.45 -4.13 -13.20
C PRO A 42 -17.46 -2.62 -12.95
N THR A 43 -17.79 -2.20 -11.72
CA THR A 43 -17.61 -0.84 -11.21
C THR A 43 -16.62 -0.89 -10.04
N ILE A 44 -15.64 0.03 -10.03
CA ILE A 44 -14.67 0.15 -8.93
C ILE A 44 -15.00 1.44 -8.19
N LYS A 45 -15.20 1.32 -6.88
CA LYS A 45 -15.23 2.45 -5.95
C LYS A 45 -14.03 2.36 -5.03
N TYR A 46 -13.53 3.51 -4.60
CA TYR A 46 -12.52 3.59 -3.57
C TYR A 46 -13.04 4.42 -2.39
N PHE A 47 -12.54 4.10 -1.22
CA PHE A 47 -12.89 4.75 0.03
C PHE A 47 -11.58 5.15 0.71
N VAL A 48 -11.54 6.37 1.22
CA VAL A 48 -10.45 6.86 2.06
C VAL A 48 -10.96 7.02 3.49
N ASP A 49 -10.08 7.03 4.47
CA ASP A 49 -10.50 7.10 5.86
C ASP A 49 -11.35 8.35 6.12
N GLY A 50 -12.50 8.16 6.77
CA GLY A 50 -13.52 9.19 6.97
C GLY A 50 -14.49 9.43 5.80
N ASP A 51 -14.29 8.81 4.63
CA ASP A 51 -15.23 8.86 3.51
C ASP A 51 -16.12 7.60 3.46
N MET A 52 -17.40 7.78 3.78
CA MET A 52 -18.40 6.71 3.79
C MET A 52 -19.21 6.61 2.48
N GLU A 53 -19.13 7.61 1.61
CA GLU A 53 -19.87 7.65 0.34
C GLU A 53 -19.05 6.98 -0.77
N GLY A 54 -17.73 7.15 -0.72
CA GLY A 54 -16.79 6.58 -1.68
C GLY A 54 -16.86 7.26 -3.05
N GLU A 55 -15.76 7.17 -3.79
CA GLU A 55 -15.60 7.81 -5.07
C GLU A 55 -15.45 6.79 -6.19
N ASP A 56 -15.91 7.16 -7.40
CA ASP A 56 -15.74 6.30 -8.57
C ASP A 56 -14.30 6.32 -9.08
N TYR A 57 -13.74 5.13 -9.31
CA TYR A 57 -12.47 5.00 -10.01
C TYR A 57 -12.68 5.08 -11.53
N GLN A 58 -12.16 6.16 -12.13
CA GLN A 58 -12.30 6.47 -13.56
C GLN A 58 -10.98 6.37 -14.35
N MET A 59 -9.91 5.84 -13.77
CA MET A 59 -8.60 5.70 -14.45
C MET A 59 -8.43 4.32 -15.12
N GLY A 60 -7.24 4.05 -15.66
CA GLY A 60 -6.91 2.81 -16.37
C GLY A 60 -7.11 1.56 -15.52
N ARG A 61 -7.61 0.47 -16.11
CA ARG A 61 -7.94 -0.77 -15.37
C ARG A 61 -6.94 -1.91 -15.59
N ASP A 62 -5.78 -1.58 -16.15
CA ASP A 62 -4.60 -2.43 -16.14
C ASP A 62 -3.89 -2.37 -14.77
N ILE A 63 -3.01 -3.34 -14.53
CA ILE A 63 -2.34 -3.50 -13.24
C ILE A 63 -1.50 -2.27 -12.87
N ASP A 64 -0.78 -1.67 -13.82
CA ASP A 64 0.11 -0.53 -13.57
C ASP A 64 -0.70 0.70 -13.13
N SER A 65 -1.83 0.96 -13.80
CA SER A 65 -2.75 2.04 -13.48
C SER A 65 -3.41 1.87 -12.10
N LEU A 66 -3.80 0.64 -11.76
CA LEU A 66 -4.39 0.32 -10.46
C LEU A 66 -3.36 0.45 -9.33
N GLN A 67 -2.17 -0.12 -9.49
CA GLN A 67 -1.08 -0.01 -8.53
C GLN A 67 -0.71 1.46 -8.27
N SER A 68 -0.51 2.24 -9.34
CA SER A 68 -0.17 3.65 -9.25
C SER A 68 -1.22 4.44 -8.47
N PHE A 69 -2.52 4.16 -8.71
CA PHE A 69 -3.59 4.79 -7.94
C PHE A 69 -3.52 4.43 -6.46
N VAL A 70 -3.41 3.15 -6.14
CA VAL A 70 -3.32 2.68 -4.75
C VAL A 70 -2.12 3.34 -4.04
N GLU A 71 -0.93 3.34 -4.66
CA GLU A 71 0.28 3.93 -4.08
C GLU A 71 0.22 5.44 -3.86
N THR A 72 -0.52 6.17 -4.70
CA THR A 72 -0.58 7.64 -4.68
C THR A 72 -1.76 8.18 -3.88
N LYS A 73 -2.86 7.42 -3.77
CA LYS A 73 -4.12 7.89 -3.18
C LYS A 73 -4.55 7.12 -1.94
N LEU A 74 -4.28 5.81 -1.86
CA LEU A 74 -4.85 4.95 -0.81
C LEU A 74 -3.82 4.51 0.23
N VAL A 75 -2.55 4.34 -0.15
CA VAL A 75 -1.51 3.91 0.79
C VAL A 75 -1.24 5.03 1.79
N VAL A 76 -1.66 4.81 3.04
CA VAL A 76 -1.15 5.56 4.19
C VAL A 76 0.33 5.23 4.36
N LYS A 77 1.19 6.23 4.17
CA LYS A 77 2.63 6.09 4.33
C LYS A 77 2.96 6.28 5.81
N CYS A 78 3.66 5.32 6.39
CA CYS A 78 4.19 5.43 7.74
C CYS A 78 5.07 6.69 7.86
N ASN A 79 4.70 7.60 8.77
CA ASN A 79 5.48 8.79 9.08
C ASN A 79 6.46 8.46 10.23
N ILE A 80 7.76 8.59 9.99
CA ILE A 80 8.79 8.25 10.98
C ILE A 80 8.88 9.25 12.15
N THR A 81 8.35 10.46 11.98
CA THR A 81 8.33 11.52 13.02
C THR A 81 7.04 11.50 13.85
N ASP A 82 5.95 11.02 13.27
CA ASP A 82 4.66 10.75 13.93
C ASP A 82 4.18 9.33 13.57
N PRO A 83 4.70 8.28 14.24
CA PRO A 83 4.48 6.89 13.83
C PRO A 83 3.11 6.33 14.24
N LYS A 84 2.12 7.18 14.53
CA LYS A 84 0.80 6.74 15.02
C LYS A 84 0.11 5.75 14.07
N ASP A 85 0.18 6.01 12.76
CA ASP A 85 -0.47 5.23 11.70
C ASP A 85 0.45 4.14 11.12
N CYS A 86 1.66 3.99 11.65
CA CYS A 86 2.56 2.91 11.27
C CYS A 86 2.11 1.59 11.90
N SER A 87 2.23 0.50 11.15
CA SER A 87 2.04 -0.86 11.67
C SER A 87 3.07 -1.20 12.75
N ASP A 88 2.77 -2.17 13.61
CA ASP A 88 3.71 -2.64 14.65
C ASP A 88 5.03 -3.14 14.06
N LYS A 89 4.96 -3.75 12.88
CA LYS A 89 6.12 -4.22 12.12
C LYS A 89 6.99 -3.06 11.66
N GLU A 90 6.38 -1.97 11.17
CA GLU A 90 7.09 -0.75 10.79
C GLU A 90 7.69 -0.05 12.01
N LYS A 91 6.94 0.09 13.11
CA LYS A 91 7.42 0.67 14.37
C LYS A 91 8.65 -0.09 14.89
N GLY A 92 8.57 -1.41 14.99
CA GLY A 92 9.70 -2.24 15.41
C GLY A 92 10.91 -2.13 14.47
N TYR A 93 10.67 -1.97 13.16
CA TYR A 93 11.75 -1.74 12.21
C TYR A 93 12.37 -0.35 12.33
N ILE A 94 11.56 0.69 12.55
CA ILE A 94 12.00 2.07 12.77
C ILE A 94 12.92 2.13 14.00
N GLU A 95 12.51 1.59 15.14
CA GLU A 95 13.33 1.59 16.36
C GLU A 95 14.69 0.89 16.14
N LYS A 96 14.67 -0.25 15.44
CA LYS A 96 15.90 -0.98 15.10
C LYS A 96 16.84 -0.18 14.18
N MET A 97 16.29 0.57 13.22
CA MET A 97 17.10 1.30 12.25
C MET A 97 17.51 2.69 12.77
N LYS A 98 16.70 3.37 13.59
CA LYS A 98 17.06 4.64 14.25
C LYS A 98 18.31 4.52 15.12
N ALA A 99 18.55 3.34 15.72
CA ALA A 99 19.74 3.08 16.53
C ALA A 99 21.04 2.83 15.71
N LYS A 100 20.97 2.87 14.38
CA LYS A 100 22.12 2.58 13.49
C LYS A 100 22.70 3.86 12.90
N SER A 101 23.95 3.79 12.46
CA SER A 101 24.64 4.89 11.78
C SER A 101 24.05 5.15 10.38
N ALA A 102 24.23 6.36 9.86
CA ALA A 102 23.83 6.70 8.50
C ALA A 102 24.47 5.76 7.45
N ASP A 103 25.71 5.32 7.66
CA ASP A 103 26.40 4.38 6.77
C ASP A 103 25.76 2.99 6.79
N ASP A 104 25.35 2.50 7.96
CA ASP A 104 24.57 1.26 8.10
C ASP A 104 23.22 1.37 7.37
N LEU A 105 22.55 2.52 7.45
CA LEU A 105 21.30 2.76 6.72
C LEU A 105 21.52 2.72 5.21
N LYS A 106 22.56 3.41 4.71
CA LYS A 106 22.93 3.43 3.29
C LYS A 106 23.26 2.02 2.78
N ALA A 107 24.06 1.26 3.52
CA ALA A 107 24.38 -0.13 3.18
C ALA A 107 23.12 -1.01 3.12
N GLN A 108 22.20 -0.82 4.06
CA GLN A 108 20.93 -1.56 4.07
C GLN A 108 20.03 -1.18 2.90
N ILE A 109 19.98 0.10 2.50
CA ILE A 109 19.24 0.55 1.31
C ILE A 109 19.79 -0.12 0.06
N ILE A 110 21.10 -0.08 -0.16
CA ILE A 110 21.75 -0.71 -1.33
C ILE A 110 21.39 -2.19 -1.40
N ARG A 111 21.47 -2.90 -0.27
CA ARG A 111 21.12 -4.32 -0.18
C ARG A 111 19.66 -4.59 -0.55
N LEU A 112 18.73 -3.78 -0.03
CA LEU A 112 17.30 -3.96 -0.27
C LEU A 112 16.88 -3.50 -1.67
N ASP A 113 17.52 -2.47 -2.22
CA ASP A 113 17.26 -2.00 -3.58
C ASP A 113 17.66 -3.06 -4.62
N GLY A 114 18.81 -3.70 -4.44
CA GLY A 114 19.24 -4.84 -5.26
C GLY A 114 18.29 -6.04 -5.18
N MET A 115 17.46 -6.15 -4.13
CA MET A 115 16.45 -7.22 -4.01
C MET A 115 15.18 -6.95 -4.81
N LYS A 116 14.89 -5.70 -5.24
CA LYS A 116 13.64 -5.35 -5.93
C LYS A 116 13.37 -6.16 -7.20
N GLY A 117 14.43 -6.52 -7.93
CA GLY A 117 14.33 -7.29 -9.17
C GLY A 117 14.17 -8.81 -8.96
N SER A 118 14.22 -9.29 -7.71
CA SER A 118 14.06 -10.71 -7.41
C SER A 118 12.58 -11.12 -7.38
N SER A 119 12.28 -12.33 -7.85
CA SER A 119 10.96 -12.92 -7.66
C SER A 119 10.74 -13.23 -6.18
N MET A 120 9.72 -12.62 -5.58
CA MET A 120 9.36 -12.82 -4.17
C MET A 120 7.85 -12.82 -4.01
N LYS A 121 7.37 -13.41 -2.91
CA LYS A 121 5.96 -13.35 -2.55
C LYS A 121 5.49 -11.90 -2.46
N PRO A 122 4.24 -11.58 -2.84
CA PRO A 122 3.76 -10.19 -2.85
C PRO A 122 3.89 -9.49 -1.49
N GLU A 123 3.57 -10.19 -0.40
CA GLU A 123 3.75 -9.73 0.99
C GLU A 123 5.21 -9.32 1.31
N LEU A 124 6.19 -10.04 0.74
CA LEU A 124 7.62 -9.75 0.93
C LEU A 124 8.04 -8.56 0.09
N LYS A 125 7.49 -8.41 -1.12
CA LYS A 125 7.73 -7.26 -2.00
C LYS A 125 7.19 -5.98 -1.37
N GLN A 126 5.98 -6.03 -0.85
CA GLN A 126 5.38 -4.89 -0.15
C GLN A 126 6.21 -4.49 1.07
N TRP A 127 6.60 -5.48 1.89
CA TRP A 127 7.44 -5.23 3.06
C TRP A 127 8.82 -4.66 2.68
N LEU A 128 9.42 -5.14 1.58
CA LEU A 128 10.67 -4.60 1.04
C LEU A 128 10.52 -3.10 0.71
N MET A 129 9.42 -2.73 0.04
CA MET A 129 9.15 -1.35 -0.36
C MET A 129 8.88 -0.45 0.85
N GLN A 130 8.11 -0.91 1.84
CA GLN A 130 7.88 -0.19 3.11
C GLN A 130 9.20 0.07 3.84
N ARG A 131 10.07 -0.94 3.95
CA ARG A 131 11.38 -0.80 4.57
C ARG A 131 12.26 0.22 3.87
N LEU A 132 12.28 0.20 2.54
CA LEU A 132 13.04 1.17 1.75
C LEU A 132 12.54 2.60 1.96
N ARG A 133 11.22 2.81 2.01
CA ARG A 133 10.64 4.12 2.33
C ARG A 133 11.08 4.60 3.71
N ILE A 134 10.97 3.75 4.74
CA ILE A 134 11.42 4.06 6.11
C ILE A 134 12.89 4.44 6.15
N LEU A 135 13.77 3.65 5.52
CA LEU A 135 15.21 3.91 5.52
C LEU A 135 15.55 5.24 4.82
N ASN A 136 14.92 5.51 3.67
CA ASN A 136 15.12 6.78 2.96
C ASN A 136 14.65 7.97 3.81
N SER A 137 13.51 7.85 4.49
CA SER A 137 13.04 8.89 5.41
C SER A 137 13.99 9.10 6.59
N LEU A 138 14.55 8.03 7.17
CA LEU A 138 15.49 8.12 8.29
C LEU A 138 16.79 8.81 7.89
N ILE A 139 17.33 8.53 6.70
CA ILE A 139 18.52 9.23 6.19
C ILE A 139 18.23 10.71 5.95
N ALA A 140 17.10 11.01 5.30
CA ALA A 140 16.72 12.40 5.01
C ALA A 140 16.63 13.24 6.30
N GLY A 141 16.11 12.68 7.40
CA GLY A 141 16.06 13.36 8.69
C GLY A 141 17.42 13.43 9.44
N ASN A 142 18.36 12.53 9.15
CA ASN A 142 19.70 12.55 9.73
C ASN A 142 20.63 13.57 9.05
N ASP A 143 20.40 13.92 7.79
CA ASP A 143 21.21 14.89 7.05
C ASP A 143 20.82 16.36 7.37
N GLU A 144 19.75 16.60 8.15
CA GLU A 144 19.28 17.93 8.60
C GLU A 144 19.81 18.34 10.00
N LEU A 145 20.66 17.54 10.65
CA LEU A 145 21.31 17.80 11.95
C LEU A 145 22.84 17.89 11.82
#